data_AF-J9G8W7-F1
#
_entry.id   AF-J9G8W7-F1
#
_cell.length_a   1.000
_cell.length_b   1.000
_cell.length_c   1.000
_cell.angle_alpha   90.00
_cell.angle_beta   90.00
_cell.angle_gamma   90.00
#
_symmetry.space_group_name_H-M   'P 1'
#
loop_
_entity.id
_entity.type
_entity.pdbx_description
1 polymer ?
#
loop_
_entity_poly.entity_id
_entity_poly.type
_entity_poly.pdbx_seq_one_letter_code
_entity_poly.pdbx_strand_id
1 'polypeptide(L)' 'MSQRGIKSEVVEMVSKFGVRDGDKLILNRKACQAVRETLDKLKRTIGEIEEKGGYVLVECGGTQITTYRLDSYAR' A
#
# COMPACT_ATOMS: atom_id res chain seq x y z
N MET A 1 -10.80 -15.49 -18.59
CA MET A 1 -11.03 -14.49 -19.66
C MET A 1 -9.68 -14.00 -20.16
N SER A 2 -9.30 -14.26 -21.40
CA SER A 2 -8.12 -13.64 -22.02
C SER A 2 -8.54 -12.89 -23.27
N GLN A 3 -8.93 -11.62 -23.09
CA GLN A 3 -8.92 -10.72 -24.22
C GLN A 3 -7.46 -10.57 -24.64
N ARG A 4 -7.13 -10.99 -25.86
CA ARG A 4 -5.76 -10.91 -26.39
C ARG A 4 -5.26 -9.47 -26.24
N GLY A 5 -4.11 -9.31 -25.58
CA GLY A 5 -3.47 -8.02 -25.35
C GLY A 5 -3.68 -7.42 -23.96
N ILE A 6 -4.56 -7.96 -23.11
CA ILE A 6 -4.69 -7.53 -21.71
C ILE A 6 -3.87 -8.46 -20.81
N LYS A 7 -2.87 -7.89 -20.15
CA LYS A 7 -2.04 -8.61 -19.18
C LYS A 7 -2.83 -8.91 -17.90
N SER A 8 -2.55 -10.04 -17.25
CA SER A 8 -3.18 -10.43 -15.98
C SER A 8 -3.03 -9.36 -14.89
N GLU A 9 -1.87 -8.68 -14.85
CA GLU A 9 -1.60 -7.62 -13.89
C GLU A 9 -2.55 -6.45 -14.07
N VAL A 10 -2.98 -6.13 -15.30
CA VAL A 10 -3.96 -5.05 -15.53
C VAL A 10 -5.31 -5.40 -14.91
N VAL A 11 -5.75 -6.66 -15.07
CA VAL A 11 -7.00 -7.15 -14.47
C VAL A 11 -6.91 -7.10 -12.95
N GLU A 12 -5.79 -7.50 -12.38
CA GLU A 12 -5.56 -7.43 -10.94
C GLU A 12 -5.58 -5.99 -10.41
N MET A 13 -4.95 -5.05 -11.12
CA MET A 13 -4.95 -3.63 -10.72
C MET A 13 -6.36 -3.04 -10.77
N VAL A 14 -7.13 -3.31 -11.82
CA VAL A 14 -8.53 -2.88 -11.91
C VAL A 14 -9.38 -3.50 -10.80
N SER A 15 -9.12 -4.77 -10.45
CA SER A 15 -9.83 -5.43 -9.35
C SER A 15 -9.51 -4.85 -7.98
N LYS A 16 -8.25 -4.44 -7.72
CA LYS A 16 -7.82 -3.91 -6.41
C LYS A 16 -8.16 -2.44 -6.21
N PHE A 17 -8.03 -1.63 -7.26
CA PHE A 17 -8.11 -0.17 -7.17
C PHE A 17 -9.25 0.45 -7.97
N GLY A 18 -9.99 -0.36 -8.75
CA GLY A 18 -11.14 0.12 -9.51
C GLY A 18 -12.28 0.53 -8.59
N VAL A 19 -13.04 1.53 -9.02
CA VAL A 19 -14.28 1.94 -8.36
C VAL A 19 -15.44 1.20 -9.02
N ARG A 20 -16.36 0.69 -8.20
CA ARG A 20 -17.55 -0.01 -8.71
C ARG A 20 -18.55 0.99 -9.27
N ASP A 21 -19.00 0.73 -10.49
CA ASP A 21 -20.06 1.46 -11.18
C ASP A 21 -21.02 0.45 -11.78
N GLY A 22 -22.13 0.19 -11.06
CA GLY A 22 -23.06 -0.90 -11.37
C GLY A 22 -22.36 -2.26 -11.41
N ASP A 23 -22.39 -2.89 -12.57
CA ASP A 23 -21.77 -4.19 -12.85
C ASP A 23 -20.27 -4.11 -13.18
N LYS A 24 -19.71 -2.90 -13.33
CA LYS A 24 -18.33 -2.67 -13.76
C LYS A 24 -17.41 -2.31 -12.61
N LEU A 25 -16.12 -2.58 -12.80
CA LEU A 25 -15.02 -2.02 -12.04
C LEU A 25 -14.20 -1.13 -12.96
N ILE A 26 -14.05 0.13 -12.61
CA ILE A 26 -13.41 1.14 -13.46
C ILE A 26 -12.20 1.71 -12.72
N LEU A 27 -11.01 1.49 -13.26
CA LEU A 27 -9.79 2.18 -12.86
C LEU A 27 -9.43 3.20 -13.93
N ASN A 28 -9.93 4.43 -13.75
CA ASN A 28 -9.71 5.53 -14.70
C ASN A 28 -8.39 6.26 -14.44
N ARG A 29 -8.04 7.22 -15.31
CA ARG A 29 -6.81 8.02 -15.20
C ARG A 29 -6.66 8.73 -13.85
N LYS A 30 -7.74 9.32 -13.32
CA LYS A 30 -7.72 10.04 -12.03
C LYS A 30 -7.47 9.08 -10.87
N ALA A 31 -8.11 7.92 -10.88
CA ALA A 31 -7.87 6.87 -9.89
C ALA A 31 -6.43 6.33 -9.98
N CYS A 32 -5.88 6.11 -11.19
CA CYS A 32 -4.47 5.76 -11.36
C CYS A 32 -3.51 6.80 -10.77
N GLN A 33 -3.80 8.10 -10.93
CA GLN A 33 -3.02 9.18 -10.33
C GLN A 33 -3.09 9.14 -8.80
N ALA A 34 -4.28 9.01 -8.22
CA ALA A 34 -4.46 8.90 -6.78
C ALA A 34 -3.76 7.66 -6.17
N VAL A 35 -3.84 6.51 -6.85
CA VAL A 35 -3.11 5.29 -6.45
C VAL A 35 -1.61 5.54 -6.47
N ARG A 36 -1.09 6.18 -7.54
CA ARG A 36 0.33 6.50 -7.64
C ARG A 36 0.80 7.43 -6.53
N GLU A 37 0.06 8.50 -6.24
CA GLU A 37 0.38 9.42 -5.15
C GLU A 37 0.40 8.71 -3.79
N THR A 38 -0.50 7.74 -3.59
CA THR A 38 -0.55 6.93 -2.36
C THR A 38 0.67 6.01 -2.26
N LEU A 39 1.04 5.35 -3.36
CA LEU A 39 2.24 4.51 -3.43
C LEU A 39 3.52 5.32 -3.21
N ASP A 40 3.60 6.54 -3.74
CA ASP A 40 4.75 7.43 -3.54
C ASP A 40 4.88 7.86 -2.07
N LYS A 41 3.76 8.17 -1.39
CA LYS A 41 3.76 8.44 0.05
C LYS A 41 4.19 7.23 0.87
N LEU A 42 3.67 6.05 0.53
CA LEU A 42 4.06 4.80 1.19
C LEU A 42 5.56 4.53 0.99
N LYS A 43 6.07 4.70 -0.24
CA LYS A 43 7.48 4.54 -0.58
C LYS A 43 8.37 5.47 0.26
N ARG A 44 7.98 6.75 0.41
CA ARG A 44 8.71 7.70 1.28
C ARG A 44 8.72 7.23 2.74
N THR A 45 7.57 6.82 3.26
CA THR A 45 7.45 6.34 4.64
C THR A 45 8.31 5.09 4.89
N ILE A 46 8.31 4.14 3.94
CA ILE A 46 9.17 2.95 4.02
C ILE A 46 10.64 3.34 3.95
N GLY A 47 11.03 4.28 3.10
CA GLY A 47 12.40 4.80 3.04
C GLY A 47 12.84 5.42 4.36
N GLU A 48 11.99 6.20 5.02
CA GLU A 48 12.27 6.74 6.36
C GLU A 48 12.43 5.64 7.41
N ILE A 49 11.59 4.60 7.37
CA ILE A 49 11.70 3.44 8.26
C ILE A 49 13.04 2.71 8.05
N GLU A 50 13.41 2.48 6.79
CA GLU A 50 14.67 1.83 6.39
C GLU A 50 15.88 2.64 6.86
N GLU A 51 15.90 3.95 6.62
CA GLU A 51 16.96 4.86 7.07
C GLU A 51 17.14 4.88 8.60
N LYS A 52 16.08 4.57 9.36
CA LYS A 52 16.13 4.52 10.83
C LYS A 52 16.37 3.12 11.39
N GLY A 53 16.62 2.12 10.54
CA GLY A 53 16.87 0.73 10.95
C GLY A 53 15.61 -0.07 11.30
N GLY A 54 14.42 0.51 11.12
CA GLY A 54 13.15 -0.13 11.45
C GLY A 54 12.51 0.36 12.76
N TYR A 55 11.28 -0.08 12.99
CA TYR A 55 10.48 0.25 14.17
C TYR A 55 9.80 -1.01 14.72
N VAL A 56 9.51 -1.00 16.02
CA VAL A 56 8.76 -2.02 16.75
C VAL A 56 7.46 -1.41 17.24
N LEU A 57 6.33 -2.06 16.93
CA LEU A 57 5.03 -1.77 17.52
C LEU A 57 4.74 -2.80 18.61
N VAL A 58 4.45 -2.34 19.82
CA VAL A 58 3.98 -3.19 20.92
C VAL A 58 2.47 -3.10 20.96
N GLU A 59 1.80 -4.24 20.85
CA GLU A 59 0.35 -4.36 20.94
C GLU A 59 -0.08 -5.44 21.93
N CYS A 60 -1.24 -5.27 22.56
CA CYS A 60 -1.86 -6.28 23.42
C CYS A 60 -3.37 -6.27 23.21
N GLY A 61 -3.94 -7.44 22.89
CA GLY A 61 -5.39 -7.57 22.69
C GLY A 61 -5.95 -6.67 21.58
N GLY A 62 -5.18 -6.39 20.52
CA GLY A 62 -5.55 -5.48 19.44
C GLY A 62 -5.44 -3.99 19.79
N THR A 63 -4.97 -3.64 20.98
CA THR A 63 -4.66 -2.26 21.38
C THR A 63 -3.18 -1.96 21.15
N GLN A 64 -2.90 -0.88 20.43
CA GLN A 64 -1.55 -0.37 20.23
C GLN A 64 -1.06 0.34 21.50
N ILE A 65 0.03 -0.14 22.09
CA ILE A 65 0.58 0.39 23.36
C ILE A 65 1.65 1.44 23.08
N THR A 66 2.66 1.11 22.29
CA THR A 66 3.77 2.02 21.97
C THR A 66 4.51 1.61 20.70
N THR A 67 5.21 2.56 20.08
CA THR A 67 6.09 2.33 18.93
C THR A 67 7.45 2.97 19.18
N TYR A 68 8.53 2.24 18.91
CA TYR A 68 9.89 2.72 19.09
C TYR A 68 10.83 2.21 17.99
N ARG A 69 12.04 2.79 17.83
CA ARG A 69 13.00 2.35 16.80
C ARG A 69 13.57 0.98 17.16
N LEU A 70 13.76 0.11 16.17
CA LEU A 70 14.27 -1.25 16.37
C LEU A 70 15.54 -1.27 17.24
N ASP A 71 16.48 -0.39 16.93
CA ASP A 71 17.78 -0.31 17.61
C ASP A 71 17.81 0.68 18.81
N SER A 72 16.65 1.08 19.33
CA SER A 72 16.60 2.04 20.45
C SER A 72 17.16 1.49 21.77
N TYR A 73 17.31 0.17 21.90
CA TYR A 73 17.88 -0.50 23.06
C TYR A 73 19.30 -1.01 22.75
N ALA A 74 20.17 -0.12 22.27
CA ALA A 74 21.60 -0.39 22.26
C ALA A 74 22.12 -0.35 23.71
N ARG A 75 22.49 -1.52 24.23
CA ARG A 75 23.14 -1.72 25.54
C ARG A 75 24.61 -1.30 25.50
#